data_AF-A0AAU5TZV2-F1
#
_entry.id   AF-A0AAU5TZV2-F1
#
_cell.length_a   1.000
_cell.length_b   1.000
_cell.length_c   1.000
_cell.angle_alpha   90.00
_cell.angle_beta   90.00
_cell.angle_gamma   90.00
#
_symmetry.space_group_name_H-M   'P 1'
#
loop_
_entity.id
_entity.type
_entity.pdbx_description
1 polymer ?
#
loop_
_entity_poly.entity_id
_entity_poly.type
_entity_poly.pdbx_seq_one_letter_code
_entity_poly.pdbx_strand_id
1 'polypeptide(L)'
;MTQPASRPRPATGVPPHREVIEAALDHWWITTDPVQPFHIPAVAEHVETYLAASGYRITPDTGRPPVPTLRAIAVALVLAVICAASVVFAALRGDWEWAGIGALGTALLTYEGIRDINDRRRGRGAR
;
A
#
# COMPACT_ATOMS: atom_id res chain seq x y z
N MET A 1 -25.69 8.91 11.34
CA MET A 1 -25.03 7.71 10.78
C MET A 1 -25.23 7.74 9.28
N THR A 2 -24.21 8.15 8.54
CA THR A 2 -24.30 8.37 7.09
C THR A 2 -23.65 7.18 6.39
N GLN A 3 -24.45 6.40 5.67
CA GLN A 3 -23.99 5.25 4.90
C GLN A 3 -22.93 5.73 3.90
N PRO A 4 -21.71 5.15 3.88
CA PRO A 4 -20.69 5.56 2.92
C PRO A 4 -21.22 5.27 1.52
N ALA A 5 -21.21 6.29 0.67
CA ALA A 5 -21.62 6.19 -0.72
C ALA A 5 -20.85 5.03 -1.39
N SER A 6 -21.56 3.97 -1.73
CA SER A 6 -21.05 2.87 -2.53
C SER A 6 -20.49 3.44 -3.82
N ARG A 7 -19.17 3.27 -4.04
CA ARG A 7 -18.53 3.67 -5.30
C ARG A 7 -19.37 3.10 -6.45
N PRO A 8 -19.68 3.92 -7.48
CA PRO A 8 -20.41 3.43 -8.65
C PRO A 8 -19.66 2.21 -9.20
N ARG A 9 -20.38 1.09 -9.30
CA ARG A 9 -19.87 -0.13 -9.95
C ARG A 9 -19.48 0.27 -11.38
N PRO A 10 -18.24 0.02 -11.84
CA PRO A 10 -17.85 0.38 -13.20
C PRO A 10 -18.85 -0.27 -14.18
N ALA A 11 -19.41 0.54 -15.07
CA ALA A 11 -20.51 0.17 -15.97
C ALA A 11 -20.05 -0.65 -17.19
N THR A 12 -18.79 -1.09 -17.20
CA THR A 12 -18.14 -1.76 -18.31
C THR A 12 -17.96 -3.23 -17.95
N GLY A 13 -18.34 -4.15 -18.85
CA GLY A 13 -18.22 -5.61 -18.68
C GLY A 13 -16.79 -6.15 -18.60
N VAL A 14 -15.85 -5.34 -18.08
CA VAL A 14 -14.46 -5.68 -17.86
C VAL A 14 -14.35 -6.43 -16.52
N PRO A 15 -13.71 -7.62 -16.50
CA PRO A 15 -13.51 -8.34 -15.26
C PRO A 15 -12.66 -7.56 -14.24
N PRO A 16 -12.95 -7.60 -12.93
CA PRO A 16 -12.27 -6.78 -11.92
C PRO A 16 -10.77 -7.08 -11.79
N HIS A 17 -10.31 -8.29 -12.10
CA HIS A 17 -8.88 -8.61 -12.11
C HIS A 17 -8.14 -7.97 -13.29
N ARG A 18 -8.83 -7.73 -14.41
CA ARG A 18 -8.27 -7.05 -15.58
C ARG A 18 -7.97 -5.58 -15.26
N GLU A 19 -8.84 -4.91 -14.49
CA GLU A 19 -8.58 -3.55 -13.99
C GLU A 19 -7.28 -3.46 -13.16
N VAL A 20 -6.99 -4.49 -12.35
CA VAL A 20 -5.77 -4.54 -11.54
C VAL A 20 -4.53 -4.75 -12.41
N ILE A 21 -4.62 -5.63 -13.41
CA ILE A 21 -3.53 -5.87 -14.37
C ILE A 21 -3.26 -4.59 -15.17
N GLU A 22 -4.31 -3.93 -15.68
CA GLU A 22 -4.20 -2.68 -16.43
C GLU A 22 -3.55 -1.57 -15.58
N ALA A 23 -3.97 -1.40 -14.32
CA ALA A 23 -3.37 -0.41 -13.41
C ALA A 23 -1.90 -0.71 -13.07
N ALA A 24 -1.54 -1.99 -12.88
CA ALA A 24 -0.16 -2.39 -12.65
C ALA A 24 0.73 -2.15 -13.88
N LEU A 25 0.21 -2.44 -15.07
CA LEU A 25 0.89 -2.20 -16.33
C LEU A 25 1.06 -0.71 -16.64
N ASP A 26 0.05 0.11 -16.35
CA ASP A 26 0.14 1.57 -16.46
C ASP A 26 1.23 2.13 -15.56
N HIS A 27 1.25 1.71 -14.28
CA HIS A 27 2.26 2.14 -13.32
C HIS A 27 3.67 1.73 -13.75
N TRP A 28 3.85 0.46 -14.16
CA TRP A 28 5.15 -0.02 -14.63
C TRP A 28 5.59 0.71 -15.90
N TRP A 29 4.71 0.84 -16.88
CA TRP A 29 5.02 1.48 -18.17
C TRP A 29 5.48 2.92 -18.01
N ILE A 30 4.77 3.72 -17.20
CA ILE A 30 5.15 5.10 -16.86
C ILE A 30 6.57 5.17 -16.28
N THR A 31 6.99 4.14 -15.53
CA THR A 31 8.32 4.11 -14.90
C THR A 31 9.46 3.63 -15.79
N THR A 32 9.19 2.83 -16.84
CA THR A 32 10.27 2.21 -17.65
C THR A 32 10.51 2.84 -19.02
N ASP A 33 9.47 3.25 -19.76
CA ASP A 33 9.67 3.89 -21.08
C ASP A 33 8.39 4.63 -21.53
N PRO A 34 8.24 5.93 -21.27
CA PRO A 34 7.03 6.67 -21.63
C PRO A 34 6.92 6.99 -23.13
N VAL A 35 7.94 6.68 -23.95
CA VAL A 35 8.03 7.19 -25.33
C VAL A 35 7.38 6.25 -26.35
N GLN A 36 7.27 4.96 -26.03
CA GLN A 36 6.63 4.00 -26.91
C GLN A 36 5.10 3.94 -26.73
N PRO A 37 4.33 3.76 -27.82
CA PRO A 37 2.89 3.57 -27.73
C PRO A 37 2.59 2.21 -27.06
N PHE A 38 1.95 2.24 -25.88
CA PHE A 38 1.62 1.05 -25.10
C PHE A 38 0.11 0.89 -24.96
N HIS A 39 -0.43 -0.14 -25.58
CA HIS A 39 -1.87 -0.41 -25.56
C HIS A 39 -2.24 -1.29 -24.37
N ILE A 40 -2.36 -0.65 -23.19
CA ILE A 40 -2.61 -1.29 -21.89
C ILE A 40 -3.69 -2.39 -21.94
N PRO A 41 -4.88 -2.19 -22.57
CA PRO A 41 -5.92 -3.21 -22.58
C PRO A 41 -5.54 -4.50 -23.33
N ALA A 42 -4.71 -4.38 -24.37
CA ALA A 42 -4.28 -5.53 -25.18
C ALA A 42 -3.19 -6.33 -24.44
N VAL A 43 -2.31 -5.63 -23.73
CA VAL A 43 -1.28 -6.28 -22.91
C VAL A 43 -1.91 -6.97 -21.70
N ALA A 44 -2.90 -6.36 -21.06
CA ALA A 44 -3.62 -6.99 -19.95
C ALA A 44 -4.31 -8.30 -20.37
N GLU A 45 -4.93 -8.33 -21.55
CA GLU A 45 -5.52 -9.54 -22.14
C GLU A 45 -4.48 -10.61 -22.43
N HIS A 46 -3.31 -10.20 -22.94
CA HIS A 46 -2.21 -11.12 -23.21
C HIS A 46 -1.65 -11.74 -21.91
N VAL A 47 -1.50 -10.93 -20.85
CA VAL A 47 -1.07 -11.39 -19.53
C VAL A 47 -2.08 -12.39 -18.95
N GLU A 48 -3.38 -12.08 -19.01
CA GLU A 48 -4.43 -12.98 -18.55
C GLU A 48 -4.40 -14.32 -19.30
N THR A 49 -4.28 -14.26 -20.63
CA THR A 49 -4.17 -15.45 -21.49
C THR A 49 -2.95 -16.29 -21.13
N TYR A 50 -1.80 -15.65 -20.94
CA TYR A 50 -0.55 -16.34 -20.58
C TYR A 50 -0.61 -17.00 -19.20
N LEU A 51 -1.19 -16.31 -18.21
CA LEU A 51 -1.39 -16.85 -16.86
C LEU A 51 -2.31 -18.08 -16.90
N ALA A 52 -3.42 -17.99 -17.63
CA ALA A 52 -4.34 -19.11 -17.79
C ALA A 52 -3.70 -20.31 -18.50
N ALA A 53 -2.96 -20.05 -19.59
CA ALA A 53 -2.22 -21.09 -20.33
C ALA A 53 -1.14 -21.78 -19.49
N SER A 54 -0.54 -21.03 -18.56
CA SER A 54 0.48 -21.54 -17.63
C SER A 54 -0.12 -22.25 -16.41
N GLY A 55 -1.45 -22.43 -16.36
CA GLY A 55 -2.14 -23.14 -15.29
C GLY A 55 -2.40 -22.29 -14.03
N TYR A 56 -2.16 -20.98 -14.06
CA TYR A 56 -2.52 -20.10 -12.95
C TYR A 56 -4.02 -19.84 -12.93
N ARG A 57 -4.58 -19.82 -11.72
CA ARG A 57 -5.99 -19.45 -11.49
C ARG A 57 -6.05 -18.06 -10.87
N ILE A 58 -6.59 -17.10 -11.61
CA ILE A 58 -6.85 -15.76 -11.10
C ILE A 58 -8.08 -15.85 -10.18
N THR A 59 -7.84 -15.76 -8.88
CA THR A 59 -8.90 -15.75 -7.87
C THR A 59 -8.98 -14.34 -7.29
N PRO A 60 -10.15 -13.67 -7.31
CA PRO A 60 -10.29 -12.38 -6.66
C PRO A 60 -9.89 -12.51 -5.20
N ASP A 61 -8.92 -11.71 -4.75
CA ASP A 61 -8.57 -11.67 -3.33
C ASP A 61 -9.76 -11.09 -2.57
N THR A 62 -10.54 -11.97 -1.94
CA THR A 62 -11.75 -11.60 -1.18
C THR A 62 -11.44 -11.10 0.23
N GLY A 63 -10.19 -10.73 0.51
CA GLY A 63 -9.86 -9.82 1.59
C GLY A 63 -9.64 -10.52 2.93
N ARG A 64 -8.50 -11.19 3.07
CA ARG A 64 -7.82 -11.10 4.37
C ARG A 64 -6.72 -10.06 4.22
N PRO A 65 -6.90 -8.84 4.78
CA PRO A 65 -5.77 -7.93 4.89
C PRO A 65 -4.63 -8.71 5.55
N PRO A 66 -3.39 -8.64 5.03
CA PRO A 66 -2.28 -9.38 5.59
C PRO A 66 -2.22 -9.07 7.08
N VAL A 67 -2.50 -10.07 7.91
CA VAL A 67 -2.41 -9.91 9.36
C VAL A 67 -0.94 -9.62 9.61
N PRO A 68 -0.60 -8.48 10.25
CA PRO A 68 0.79 -8.14 10.48
C PRO A 68 1.38 -9.29 11.31
N THR A 69 2.41 -9.91 10.78
CA THR A 69 3.10 -10.98 11.51
C THR A 69 3.63 -10.38 12.82
N LEU A 70 3.67 -11.16 13.90
CA LEU A 70 4.25 -10.69 15.18
C LEU A 70 5.65 -10.09 14.98
N ARG A 71 6.39 -10.59 13.99
CA ARG A 71 7.68 -10.06 13.56
C ARG A 71 7.59 -8.63 13.05
N ALA A 72 6.61 -8.31 12.18
CA ALA A 72 6.42 -6.95 11.67
C ALA A 72 6.08 -5.96 12.80
N ILE A 73 5.26 -6.38 13.76
CA ILE A 73 4.94 -5.57 14.95
C ILE A 73 6.18 -5.35 15.81
N ALA A 74 6.95 -6.41 16.07
CA ALA A 74 8.19 -6.31 16.84
C ALA A 74 9.22 -5.38 16.18
N VAL A 75 9.41 -5.49 14.86
CA VAL A 75 10.32 -4.63 14.09
C VAL A 75 9.88 -3.17 14.18
N ALA A 76 8.58 -2.88 14.01
CA ALA A 76 8.06 -1.52 14.12
C ALA A 76 8.27 -0.94 15.53
N LEU A 77 8.07 -1.74 16.58
CA LEU A 77 8.31 -1.31 17.97
C LEU A 77 9.79 -1.03 18.24
N VAL A 78 10.69 -1.90 17.78
CA VAL A 78 12.14 -1.71 17.94
C VAL A 78 12.58 -0.42 17.23
N LEU A 79 12.12 -0.20 15.99
CA LEU A 79 12.40 1.04 15.25
C LEU A 79 11.88 2.28 15.99
N ALA A 80 10.65 2.24 16.52
CA ALA A 80 10.10 3.34 17.28
C ALA A 80 10.92 3.67 18.53
N VAL A 81 11.38 2.65 19.27
CA VAL A 81 12.22 2.84 20.46
C VAL A 81 13.59 3.42 20.09
N ILE A 82 14.22 2.94 19.03
CA ILE A 82 15.51 3.47 18.56
C ILE A 82 15.37 4.94 18.14
N CYS A 83 14.33 5.28 17.39
CA CYS A 83 14.05 6.67 17.01
C CYS A 83 13.83 7.56 18.25
N ALA A 84 13.02 7.13 19.21
CA ALA A 84 12.79 7.88 20.45
C ALA A 84 14.08 8.06 21.25
N ALA A 85 14.89 7.02 21.39
CA ALA A 85 16.19 7.09 22.08
C ALA A 85 17.15 8.06 21.39
N SER A 86 17.18 8.08 20.04
CA SER A 86 18.01 9.00 19.27
C SER A 86 17.59 10.46 19.49
N VAL A 87 16.29 10.75 19.57
CA VAL A 87 15.78 12.10 19.85
C VAL A 87 16.17 12.56 21.25
N VAL A 88 16.00 11.70 22.26
CA VAL A 88 16.38 12.01 23.64
C VAL A 88 17.88 12.24 23.74
N PHE A 89 18.70 11.42 23.09
CA PHE A 89 20.15 11.57 23.10
C PHE A 89 20.62 12.87 22.43
N ALA A 90 20.06 13.23 21.28
CA ALA A 90 20.36 14.50 20.60
C ALA A 90 19.97 15.72 21.45
N ALA A 91 18.79 15.67 22.10
CA ALA A 91 18.36 16.73 23.01
C ALA A 91 19.30 16.89 24.22
N LEU A 92 19.79 15.78 24.80
CA LEU A 92 20.74 15.81 25.91
C LEU A 92 22.12 16.38 25.51
N ARG A 93 22.51 16.27 24.23
CA ARG A 93 23.73 16.91 23.70
C ARG A 93 23.58 18.38 23.35
N GLY A 94 22.35 18.92 23.37
CA GLY A 94 22.07 20.28 22.90
C GLY A 94 22.04 20.40 21.37
N ASP A 95 22.00 19.27 20.65
CA ASP A 95 21.97 19.20 19.20
C ASP A 95 20.51 19.31 18.71
N TRP A 96 19.92 20.50 18.87
CA TRP A 96 18.49 20.73 18.63
C TRP A 96 18.06 20.47 17.18
N GLU A 97 18.97 20.65 16.21
CA GLU A 97 18.71 20.35 14.79
C GLU A 97 18.44 18.85 14.58
N TRP A 98 19.27 17.99 15.17
CA TRP A 98 19.13 16.53 15.08
C TRP A 98 17.93 16.02 15.90
N ALA A 99 17.67 16.64 17.05
CA ALA A 99 16.46 16.36 17.83
C ALA A 99 15.19 16.67 17.02
N GLY A 100 15.18 17.79 16.28
CA GLY A 100 14.06 18.18 15.41
C GLY A 100 13.83 17.19 14.26
N ILE A 101 14.89 16.79 13.55
CA ILE A 101 14.80 15.80 12.47
C ILE A 101 14.30 14.44 12.99
N GLY A 102 14.81 13.99 14.14
CA GLY A 102 14.37 12.73 14.75
C GLY A 102 12.91 12.78 15.22
N ALA A 103 12.46 13.91 15.76
CA ALA A 103 11.07 14.12 16.17
C ALA A 103 10.13 14.08 14.96
N LEU A 104 10.51 14.72 13.85
CA LEU A 104 9.75 14.66 12.59
C LEU A 104 9.66 13.24 12.03
N GLY A 105 10.79 12.51 12.00
CA GLY A 105 10.80 11.10 11.55
C GLY A 105 9.89 10.21 12.40
N THR A 106 9.93 10.38 13.73
CA THR A 106 9.08 9.64 14.66
C THR A 106 7.60 9.98 14.48
N ALA A 107 7.27 11.26 14.27
CA ALA A 107 5.91 11.71 14.02
C ALA A 107 5.36 11.13 12.71
N LEU A 108 6.16 11.10 11.64
CA LEU A 108 5.76 10.57 10.33
C LEU A 108 5.50 9.06 10.40
N LEU A 109 6.40 8.31 11.05
CA LEU A 109 6.23 6.87 11.27
C LEU A 109 4.98 6.57 12.12
N THR A 110 4.75 7.35 13.16
CA THR A 110 3.57 7.19 14.02
C THR A 110 2.28 7.50 13.25
N TYR A 111 2.29 8.55 12.42
CA TYR A 111 1.17 8.93 11.58
C TYR A 111 0.81 7.82 10.58
N GLU A 112 1.79 7.29 9.84
CA GLU A 112 1.56 6.19 8.89
C GLU A 112 1.08 4.91 9.61
N GLY A 113 1.61 4.63 10.81
CA GLY A 113 1.13 3.51 11.63
C GLY A 113 -0.34 3.67 12.06
N ILE A 114 -0.75 4.87 12.49
CA ILE A 114 -2.15 5.16 12.84
C ILE A 114 -3.05 5.08 11.62
N ARG A 115 -2.58 5.60 10.47
CA ARG A 115 -3.31 5.57 9.21
C ARG A 115 -3.57 4.12 8.76
N ASP A 116 -2.54 3.28 8.72
CA ASP A 116 -2.66 1.86 8.36
C ASP A 116 -3.62 1.12 9.31
N ILE A 117 -3.53 1.36 10.63
CA ILE A 117 -4.46 0.78 11.60
C ILE A 117 -5.91 1.22 11.34
N ASN A 118 -6.12 2.50 11.04
CA ASN A 118 -7.44 3.06 10.76
C ASN A 118 -8.02 2.53 9.44
N ASP A 119 -7.21 2.40 8.39
CA ASP A 119 -7.61 1.82 7.12
C ASP A 119 -8.03 0.34 7.30
N ARG A 120 -7.29 -0.41 8.12
CA ARG A 120 -7.68 -1.79 8.49
C ARG A 120 -8.93 -1.88 9.37
N ARG A 121 -9.23 -0.87 10.18
CA ARG A 121 -10.49 -0.81 10.94
C ARG A 121 -11.66 -0.51 10.02
N ARG A 122 -11.50 0.44 9.10
CA ARG A 122 -12.53 0.79 8.10
C ARG A 122 -12.83 -0.36 7.16
N GLY A 123 -11.81 -1.07 6.68
CA GLY A 123 -11.98 -2.27 5.84
C GLY A 123 -12.71 -3.43 6.55
N ARG A 124 -12.66 -3.51 7.89
CA ARG A 124 -13.39 -4.52 8.68
C ARG A 124 -14.84 -4.14 8.97
N GLY A 125 -15.18 -2.85 9.00
CA GLY A 125 -16.55 -2.36 9.27
C GLY A 125 -17.46 -2.26 8.04
N ALA A 126 -16.94 -2.57 6.84
CA ALA A 126 -17.68 -2.56 5.58
C ALA A 126 -18.23 -3.96 5.19
N ARG A 127 -18.13 -4.95 6.08
CA ARG A 127 -18.76 -6.27 5.99
C ARG A 127 -19.93 -6.34 6.96
#